data_AF-A0A965AEZ6-F1
#
_entry.id   AF-A0A965AEZ6-F1
#
_cell.length_a   1.000
_cell.length_b   1.000
_cell.length_c   1.000
_cell.angle_alpha   90.00
_cell.angle_beta   90.00
_cell.angle_gamma   90.00
#
_symmetry.space_group_name_H-M   'P 1'
#
loop_
_entity.id
_entity.type
_entity.pdbx_description
1 polymer ?
#
loop_
_entity_poly.entity_id
_entity_poly.type
_entity_poly.pdbx_seq_one_letter_code
_entity_poly.pdbx_strand_id
1 'polypeptide(L)' 'LNRVRTYVKKVEAAIASGDKSAAQDALRAAQPEIQRGAQKGVMHTNTASRKISRLSARIKAMS' A
#
# COMPACT_ATOMS: atom_id res chain seq x y z
N LEU A 1 7.13 4.35 -12.45
CA LEU A 1 6.05 3.41 -12.08
C LEU A 1 6.49 2.15 -11.29
N ASN A 2 7.74 1.66 -11.45
CA ASN A 2 8.13 0.33 -10.94
C ASN A 2 8.08 0.21 -9.40
N ARG A 3 8.75 1.13 -8.66
CA ARG A 3 8.81 1.09 -7.19
C ARG A 3 7.44 1.00 -6.50
N VAL A 4 6.51 1.89 -6.83
CA VAL A 4 5.19 1.91 -6.15
C VAL A 4 4.42 0.61 -6.37
N ARG A 5 4.48 0.05 -7.58
CA ARG A 5 3.85 -1.24 -7.88
C ARG A 5 4.47 -2.38 -7.08
N THR A 6 5.80 -2.38 -6.90
CA THR A 6 6.50 -3.38 -6.09
C THR A 6 6.06 -3.33 -4.62
N TYR A 7 6.00 -2.14 -4.01
CA TYR A 7 5.57 -2.02 -2.61
C TYR A 7 4.11 -2.42 -2.42
N VAL A 8 3.23 -2.05 -3.33
CA VAL A 8 1.83 -2.49 -3.28
C VAL A 8 1.73 -4.02 -3.35
N LYS A 9 2.48 -4.66 -4.25
CA LYS A 9 2.52 -6.14 -4.33
C LYS A 9 3.02 -6.79 -3.04
N LYS A 10 4.00 -6.18 -2.36
CA LYS A 10 4.48 -6.68 -1.06
C LYS A 10 3.38 -6.65 0.01
N VAL A 11 2.61 -5.56 0.07
CA VAL A 11 1.46 -5.45 0.98
C VAL A 11 0.40 -6.49 0.64
N GLU A 12 0.06 -6.65 -0.65
CA GLU A 12 -0.91 -7.64 -1.10
C GLU A 12 -0.46 -9.08 -0.79
N ALA A 13 0.83 -9.38 -0.93
CA ALA A 13 1.40 -10.67 -0.56
C ALA A 13 1.33 -10.92 0.96
N ALA A 14 1.63 -9.91 1.78
CA ALA A 14 1.51 -10.02 3.25
C ALA A 14 0.05 -10.18 3.72
N ILE A 15 -0.89 -9.54 3.03
CA ILE A 15 -2.33 -9.76 3.26
C ILE A 15 -2.70 -11.20 2.86
N ALA A 16 -2.20 -11.69 1.72
CA ALA A 16 -2.47 -13.05 1.25
C ALA A 16 -1.86 -14.14 2.16
N SER A 17 -0.73 -13.87 2.82
CA SER A 17 -0.11 -14.80 3.76
C SER A 17 -0.80 -14.86 5.12
N GLY A 18 -1.79 -14.01 5.38
CA GLY A 18 -2.54 -14.01 6.65
C GLY A 18 -1.84 -13.31 7.82
N ASP A 19 -0.65 -12.75 7.62
CA ASP A 19 0.10 -12.08 8.69
C ASP A 19 -0.27 -10.59 8.76
N LYS A 20 -1.13 -10.27 9.72
CA LYS A 20 -1.61 -8.91 9.97
C LYS A 20 -0.50 -7.95 10.39
N SER A 21 0.48 -8.40 11.18
CA SER A 21 1.58 -7.53 11.64
C SER A 21 2.50 -7.18 10.47
N ALA A 22 2.90 -8.20 9.70
CA ALA A 22 3.70 -8.00 8.50
C ALA A 22 2.98 -7.13 7.47
N ALA A 23 1.66 -7.27 7.32
CA ALA A 23 0.88 -6.43 6.42
C ALA A 23 0.82 -4.96 6.87
N GLN A 24 0.74 -4.69 8.17
CA GLN A 24 0.80 -3.32 8.71
C GLN A 24 2.18 -2.68 8.47
N ASP A 25 3.26 -3.42 8.71
CA ASP A 25 4.61 -2.91 8.50
C ASP A 25 4.93 -2.68 7.02
N ALA A 26 4.48 -3.60 6.16
CA ALA A 26 4.55 -3.43 4.72
C ALA A 26 3.76 -2.19 4.25
N LEU A 27 2.59 -1.93 4.83
CA LEU A 27 1.79 -0.75 4.51
C LEU A 27 2.48 0.54 4.93
N ARG A 28 3.07 0.58 6.14
CA ARG A 28 3.87 1.72 6.62
C ARG A 28 5.03 2.04 5.68
N ALA A 29 5.72 1.01 5.19
CA ALA A 29 6.80 1.17 4.21
C ALA A 29 6.30 1.61 2.82
N ALA A 30 5.10 1.18 2.41
CA ALA A 30 4.52 1.52 1.11
C ALA A 30 3.98 2.96 1.05
N GLN A 31 3.48 3.48 2.18
CA GLN A 31 2.84 4.80 2.27
C GLN A 31 3.70 5.96 1.74
N PRO A 32 4.97 6.15 2.16
CA PRO A 32 5.81 7.26 1.67
C PRO A 32 6.16 7.10 0.18
N GLU A 33 6.30 5.88 -0.32
CA GLU A 33 6.59 5.64 -1.74
C GLU A 33 5.38 5.94 -2.63
N ILE A 34 4.18 5.59 -2.17
CA ILE A 34 2.92 5.92 -2.87
C ILE A 34 2.74 7.44 -2.91
N GLN A 35 2.94 8.13 -1.78
CA GLN A 35 2.84 9.59 -1.72
C GLN A 35 3.89 10.29 -2.58
N ARG A 36 5.14 9.80 -2.58
CA ARG A 36 6.19 10.32 -3.47
C ARG A 36 5.84 10.10 -4.94
N GLY A 37 5.22 8.97 -5.28
CA GLY A 37 4.66 8.71 -6.60
C GLY A 37 3.58 9.71 -7.00
N ALA A 38 2.74 10.12 -6.05
CA ALA A 38 1.73 11.16 -6.29
C ALA A 38 2.36 12.55 -6.49
N GLN A 39 3.31 12.93 -5.64
CA GLN A 39 4.01 14.22 -5.74
C GLN A 39 4.78 14.38 -7.06
N LYS A 40 5.37 13.29 -7.57
CA LYS A 40 6.08 13.28 -8.85
C LYS A 40 5.16 13.18 -10.07
N GLY A 41 3.84 13.25 -9.90
CA GLY A 41 2.86 13.15 -10.99
C GLY A 41 2.75 11.76 -11.62
N VAL A 42 3.37 10.72 -11.03
CA VAL A 42 3.30 9.34 -11.54
C VAL A 42 1.90 8.74 -11.33
N MET A 43 1.16 9.24 -10.35
CA MET A 43 -0.26 8.95 -10.17
C MET A 43 -0.99 10.17 -9.60
N HIS A 44 -2.29 10.25 -9.85
CA HIS A 44 -3.11 11.26 -9.20
C HIS A 44 -3.15 11.05 -7.67
N THR A 45 -3.12 12.14 -6.90
CA THR A 45 -3.22 12.15 -5.43
C THR A 45 -4.41 11.34 -4.92
N ASN A 46 -5.61 11.57 -5.48
CA ASN A 46 -6.80 10.77 -5.20
C ASN A 46 -6.63 9.26 -5.47
N THR A 47 -5.84 8.87 -6.46
CA THR A 47 -5.56 7.44 -6.74
C THR A 47 -4.62 6.86 -5.70
N ALA A 48 -3.60 7.61 -5.27
CA ALA A 48 -2.75 7.25 -4.13
C ALA A 48 -3.57 7.07 -2.85
N SER A 49 -4.40 8.05 -2.49
CA SER A 49 -5.25 8.01 -1.29
C SER A 49 -6.24 6.84 -1.32
N ARG A 50 -6.89 6.60 -2.46
CA ARG A 50 -7.80 5.44 -2.64
C ARG A 50 -7.07 4.12 -2.45
N LYS A 51 -5.84 3.98 -2.94
CA LYS A 51 -5.03 2.75 -2.75
C LYS A 51 -4.69 2.51 -1.29
N ILE A 52 -4.21 3.54 -0.59
CA ILE A 52 -3.86 3.44 0.84
C ILE A 52 -5.10 3.03 1.65
N SER A 53 -6.23 3.72 1.46
CA SER A 53 -7.48 3.43 2.16
C SER A 53 -7.96 1.99 1.94
N ARG A 54 -7.95 1.49 0.70
CA ARG A 54 -8.35 0.11 0.38
C ARG A 54 -7.44 -0.93 1.04
N LEU A 55 -6.12 -0.72 1.04
CA LEU A 55 -5.18 -1.65 1.67
C LEU A 55 -5.36 -1.67 3.20
N SER A 56 -5.51 -0.50 3.82
CA SER A 56 -5.81 -0.41 5.26
C SER A 56 -7.12 -1.12 5.62
N ALA A 57 -8.17 -0.96 4.81
CA ALA A 57 -9.44 -1.64 5.04
C ALA A 57 -9.30 -3.17 4.96
N ARG A 58 -8.54 -3.69 4.00
CA ARG A 58 -8.25 -5.13 3.89
C ARG A 58 -7.49 -5.67 5.10
N ILE A 59 -6.46 -4.96 5.56
CA ILE A 59 -5.69 -5.35 6.75
C ILE A 59 -6.57 -5.32 8.01
N LYS A 60 -7.46 -4.32 8.13
CA LYS A 60 -8.40 -4.24 9.25
C LYS A 60 -9.40 -5.41 9.24
N ALA A 61 -9.82 -5.86 8.04
CA ALA A 61 -10.73 -6.99 7.88
C ALA A 61 -10.09 -8.36 8.16
N MET A 62 -8.75 -8.45 8.17
CA MET A 62 -8.01 -9.65 8.60
C MET A 62 -7.99 -9.79 10.13
N SER A 63 -9.17 -9.72 10.76
CA SER A 63 -9.38 -9.76 12.22
C SER A 63 -8.37 -10.64 12.94
#